data_AF-A0A432KG29-F1
#
_entry.id   AF-A0A432KG29-F1
#
_cell.length_a   1.000
_cell.length_b   1.000
_cell.length_c   1.000
_cell.angle_alpha   90.00
_cell.angle_beta   90.00
_cell.angle_gamma   90.00
#
_symmetry.space_group_name_H-M   'P 1'
#
loop_
_entity.id
_entity.type
_entity.pdbx_description
1 polymer ?
#
loop_
_entity_poly.entity_id
_entity_poly.type
_entity_poly.pdbx_seq_one_letter_code
_entity_poly.pdbx_strand_id
1 'polypeptide(L)'
;MDKITETLNQYHIQIFPNPNTGKFSIKGDKLSEIAIYTIEGHLVKSIEAHHQNLEMDLSGEAKGVYFIQFSFEDEVISQKLILQ
;
A
#
# COMPACT_ATOMS: atom_id res chain seq x y z
N MET A 1 -13.38 -11.72 14.44
CA MET A 1 -12.26 -11.07 13.71
C MET A 1 -12.79 -9.76 13.19
N ASP A 2 -11.98 -8.70 13.16
CA ASP A 2 -12.42 -7.39 12.68
C ASP A 2 -12.54 -7.41 11.15
N LYS A 3 -13.57 -6.73 10.62
CA LYS A 3 -13.91 -6.69 9.18
C LYS A 3 -12.71 -6.35 8.29
N ILE A 4 -11.81 -5.49 8.76
CA ILE A 4 -10.60 -5.06 8.04
C ILE A 4 -9.65 -6.24 7.78
N THR A 5 -9.46 -7.14 8.75
CA THR A 5 -8.60 -8.31 8.60
C THR A 5 -9.18 -9.31 7.58
N GLU A 6 -10.51 -9.42 7.57
CA GLU A 6 -11.22 -10.27 6.60
C GLU A 6 -11.04 -9.76 5.17
N THR A 7 -11.17 -8.44 4.95
CA THR A 7 -10.97 -7.82 3.64
C THR A 7 -9.53 -7.94 3.15
N LEU A 8 -8.52 -7.74 4.01
CA LEU A 8 -7.12 -7.93 3.61
C LEU A 8 -6.81 -9.36 3.14
N ASN A 9 -7.41 -10.35 3.81
CA ASN A 9 -7.27 -11.76 3.43
C ASN A 9 -7.97 -12.06 2.10
N GLN A 10 -9.13 -11.45 1.83
CA GLN A 10 -9.87 -11.62 0.58
C GLN A 10 -9.04 -11.24 -0.65
N TYR A 11 -8.24 -10.16 -0.57
CA TYR A 11 -7.41 -9.68 -1.68
C TYR A 11 -5.94 -10.06 -1.56
N HIS A 12 -5.59 -10.92 -0.60
CA HIS A 12 -4.22 -11.35 -0.32
C HIS A 12 -3.22 -10.18 -0.22
N ILE A 13 -3.63 -9.05 0.38
CA ILE A 13 -2.76 -7.88 0.48
C ILE A 13 -1.63 -8.16 1.46
N GLN A 14 -0.39 -8.01 0.98
CA GLN A 14 0.82 -8.07 1.80
C GLN A 14 1.76 -6.93 1.43
N ILE A 15 2.37 -6.31 2.45
CA ILE A 15 3.37 -5.26 2.28
C ILE A 15 4.61 -5.68 3.05
N PHE A 16 5.75 -5.82 2.38
CA PHE A 16 6.99 -6.21 3.05
C PHE A 16 8.25 -5.67 2.35
N PRO A 17 9.32 -5.37 3.11
CA PRO A 17 9.31 -5.28 4.56
C PRO A 17 8.48 -4.07 5.04
N ASN A 18 7.94 -4.16 6.24
CA ASN A 18 7.31 -3.04 6.93
C ASN A 18 7.64 -3.16 8.43
N PRO A 19 8.49 -2.29 9.01
CA PRO A 19 9.09 -1.09 8.42
C PRO A 19 10.08 -1.33 7.27
N ASN A 20 10.38 -0.31 6.48
CA ASN A 20 11.38 -0.34 5.39
C ASN A 20 12.23 0.95 5.33
N THR A 21 13.26 0.97 4.49
CA THR A 21 14.17 2.14 4.26
C THR A 21 14.00 2.75 2.87
N GLY A 22 12.83 2.57 2.25
CA GLY A 22 12.42 3.18 0.99
C GLY A 22 11.97 2.16 -0.05
N LYS A 23 12.57 0.97 -0.08
CA LYS A 23 12.20 -0.09 -1.02
C LYS A 23 11.36 -1.16 -0.34
N PHE A 24 10.23 -1.49 -0.94
CA PHE A 24 9.33 -2.53 -0.45
C PHE A 24 8.52 -3.14 -1.59
N SER A 25 7.95 -4.30 -1.32
CA SER A 25 7.08 -5.02 -2.22
C SER A 25 5.65 -5.00 -1.72
N ILE A 26 4.74 -4.89 -2.67
CA ILE A 26 3.31 -5.08 -2.46
C ILE A 26 2.91 -6.35 -3.19
N LYS A 27 2.16 -7.21 -2.50
CA LYS A 27 1.38 -8.29 -3.12
C LYS A 27 -0.10 -8.04 -2.91
N GLY A 28 -0.90 -8.34 -3.92
CA GLY A 28 -2.35 -8.31 -3.81
C GLY A 28 -3.02 -8.70 -5.12
N ASP A 29 -4.22 -9.24 -5.03
CA ASP A 29 -5.00 -9.71 -6.17
C ASP A 29 -6.04 -8.68 -6.60
N LYS A 30 -6.25 -8.53 -7.91
CA LYS A 30 -7.29 -7.67 -8.50
C LYS A 30 -7.20 -6.18 -8.10
N LEU A 31 -6.02 -5.74 -7.70
CA LEU A 31 -5.73 -4.32 -7.49
C LEU A 31 -5.96 -3.58 -8.81
N SER A 32 -6.63 -2.43 -8.76
CA SER A 32 -6.78 -1.53 -9.90
C SER A 32 -5.83 -0.34 -9.80
N GLU A 33 -5.68 0.21 -8.60
CA GLU A 33 -4.80 1.35 -8.31
C GLU A 33 -4.13 1.19 -6.95
N ILE A 34 -2.91 1.70 -6.84
CA ILE A 34 -2.22 1.89 -5.57
C ILE A 34 -1.82 3.34 -5.45
N ALA A 35 -2.30 4.01 -4.41
CA ALA A 35 -1.93 5.38 -4.09
C ALA A 35 -1.28 5.45 -2.69
N ILE A 36 -0.21 6.23 -2.56
CA ILE A 36 0.55 6.41 -1.32
C ILE A 36 0.42 7.86 -0.89
N TYR A 37 0.04 8.05 0.38
CA TYR A 37 -0.18 9.36 0.97
C TYR A 37 0.65 9.55 2.23
N THR A 38 1.02 10.80 2.52
CA THR A 38 1.53 11.20 3.84
C THR A 38 0.41 11.17 4.89
N ILE A 39 0.74 11.35 6.18
CA ILE A 39 -0.29 11.39 7.24
C ILE A 39 -1.25 12.58 7.09
N GLU A 40 -0.78 13.65 6.46
CA GLU A 40 -1.55 14.86 6.16
C GLU A 40 -2.47 14.68 4.94
N GLY A 41 -2.38 13.54 4.25
CA GLY A 41 -3.19 13.23 3.07
C GLY A 41 -2.61 13.73 1.75
N HIS A 42 -1.36 14.17 1.71
CA HIS A 42 -0.72 14.55 0.46
C HIS A 42 -0.37 13.31 -0.37
N LEU A 43 -0.75 13.29 -1.65
CA LEU A 43 -0.40 12.22 -2.57
C LEU A 43 1.10 12.26 -2.89
N VAL A 44 1.79 11.15 -2.62
CA VAL A 44 3.22 10.96 -2.86
C VAL A 44 3.43 10.22 -4.19
N LYS A 45 2.66 9.15 -4.41
CA LYS A 45 2.78 8.30 -5.60
C LYS A 45 1.45 7.62 -5.89
N SER A 46 1.06 7.54 -7.16
CA SER A 46 -0.02 6.67 -7.61
C SER A 46 0.43 5.86 -8.83
N ILE A 47 0.03 4.59 -8.88
CA ILE A 47 0.22 3.70 -10.02
C ILE A 47 -1.04 2.89 -10.29
N GLU A 48 -1.34 2.64 -11.56
CA GLU A 48 -2.26 1.58 -11.93
C GLU A 48 -1.60 0.22 -11.65
N ALA A 49 -2.35 -0.67 -11.01
CA ALA A 49 -1.88 -2.00 -10.67
C ALA A 49 -2.41 -3.00 -11.69
N HIS A 50 -1.52 -3.53 -12.53
CA HIS A 50 -1.85 -4.59 -13.50
C HIS A 50 -1.24 -5.94 -13.13
N HIS A 51 -0.40 -5.96 -12.08
CA HIS A 51 0.36 -7.13 -11.64
C HIS A 51 0.10 -7.42 -10.17
N GLN A 52 0.11 -8.71 -9.81
CA GLN A 52 -0.08 -9.15 -8.42
C GLN A 52 1.10 -8.81 -7.50
N ASN A 53 2.30 -8.62 -8.06
CA ASN A 53 3.51 -8.27 -7.33
C ASN A 53 4.08 -6.97 -7.89
N LEU A 54 4.24 -5.97 -7.03
CA LEU A 54 4.72 -4.64 -7.41
C LEU A 54 5.88 -4.24 -6.50
N GLU A 55 6.95 -3.74 -7.10
CA GLU A 55 8.07 -3.14 -6.38
C GLU A 55 7.89 -1.63 -6.29
N MET A 56 8.04 -1.11 -5.08
CA MET A 56 7.87 0.29 -4.76
C MET A 56 9.18 0.86 -4.22
N ASP A 57 9.41 2.13 -4.56
CA ASP A 57 10.57 2.89 -4.13
C ASP A 57 10.11 4.28 -3.68
N LEU A 58 10.37 4.57 -2.40
CA LEU A 58 10.20 5.82 -1.68
C LEU A 58 11.53 6.22 -0.99
N SER A 59 12.68 5.73 -1.44
CA SER A 59 13.98 6.04 -0.82
C SER A 59 14.35 7.52 -0.83
N GLY A 60 13.67 8.34 -1.63
CA GLY A 60 13.82 9.80 -1.63
C GLY A 60 12.92 10.55 -0.64
N GLU A 61 11.96 9.85 -0.02
CA GLU A 61 10.95 10.47 0.84
C GLU A 61 11.39 10.56 2.31
N ALA A 62 10.76 11.45 3.07
CA ALA A 62 11.08 11.65 4.47
C ALA A 62 10.66 10.44 5.32
N LYS A 63 11.47 10.10 6.33
CA LYS A 63 11.14 9.06 7.32
C LYS A 63 9.85 9.41 8.04
N GLY A 64 8.99 8.43 8.26
CA GLY A 64 7.69 8.67 8.87
C GLY A 64 6.66 7.59 8.58
N VAL A 65 5.40 7.96 8.80
CA VAL A 65 4.24 7.11 8.55
C VAL A 65 3.58 7.54 7.24
N TYR A 66 3.21 6.55 6.44
CA TYR A 66 2.48 6.73 5.19
C TYR A 66 1.24 5.82 5.19
N PHE A 67 0.27 6.17 4.36
CA PHE A 67 -0.89 5.32 4.08
C PHE A 67 -0.85 4.87 2.64
N ILE A 68 -0.90 3.56 2.42
CA ILE A 68 -1.09 2.96 1.11
C ILE A 68 -2.57 2.64 0.96
N GLN A 69 -3.19 3.21 -0.06
CA GLN A 69 -4.55 2.96 -0.48
C GLN A 69 -4.53 1.99 -1.66
N PHE A 70 -5.22 0.88 -1.49
CA PHE A 70 -5.44 -0.16 -2.49
C PHE A 70 -6.86 -0.01 -3.00
N SER A 71 -7.01 0.31 -4.28
CA SER A 71 -8.30 0.38 -4.94
C SER A 71 -8.59 -0.95 -5.65
N PHE A 72 -9.84 -1.37 -5.57
CA PHE A 72 -10.42 -2.50 -6.29
C PHE A 72 -11.66 -1.99 -7.06
N GLU A 73 -12.40 -2.88 -7.71
CA GLU A 73 -13.60 -2.52 -8.47
C GLU A 73 -14.67 -1.84 -7.60
N ASP A 74 -14.94 -2.37 -6.41
CA ASP A 74 -16.06 -1.92 -5.55
C ASP A 74 -15.62 -1.38 -4.19
N GLU A 75 -14.33 -1.40 -3.90
CA GLU A 75 -13.84 -1.11 -2.55
C GLU A 75 -12.44 -0.53 -2.53
N VAL A 76 -12.13 0.09 -1.39
CA VAL A 76 -10.84 0.71 -1.14
C VAL A 76 -10.36 0.35 0.25
N ILE A 77 -9.13 -0.13 0.35
CA ILE A 77 -8.49 -0.55 1.60
C ILE A 77 -7.27 0.31 1.85
N SER A 78 -7.12 0.83 3.08
CA SER A 78 -5.94 1.61 3.47
C SER A 78 -5.09 0.85 4.48
N GLN A 79 -3.78 0.83 4.29
CA GLN A 79 -2.80 0.22 5.18
C GLN A 79 -1.69 1.18 5.56
N LYS A 80 -1.23 1.07 6.81
CA LYS A 80 -0.13 1.87 7.33
C LYS A 80 1.23 1.30 6.88
N LEU A 81 2.10 2.16 6.37
CA LEU A 81 3.50 1.88 6.05
C LEU A 81 4.41 2.71 6.96
N ILE A 82 5.49 2.12 7.45
CA ILE A 82 6.51 2.81 8.25
C ILE A 82 7.81 2.87 7.46
N LEU A 83 8.28 4.09 7.18
CA LEU A 83 9.54 4.39 6.50
C LEU A 83 10.59 4.87 7.52
N GLN A 84 11.77 4.25 7.52
CA GLN A 84 12.84 4.42 8.52
C GLN A 84 14.12 5.05 8.01
#